data_AF-A0AAQ4EFW0-F1
#
_entry.id   AF-A0AAQ4EFW0-F1
#
_cell.length_a   1.000
_cell.length_b   1.000
_cell.length_c   1.000
_cell.angle_alpha   90.00
_cell.angle_beta   90.00
_cell.angle_gamma   90.00
#
_symmetry.space_group_name_H-M   'P 1'
#
loop_
_entity.id
_entity.type
_entity.pdbx_description
1 polymer ?
#
loop_
_entity_poly.entity_id
_entity_poly.type
_entity_poly.pdbx_seq_one_letter_code
_entity_poly.pdbx_strand_id
1 'polypeptide(L)'
;MSRSTSIASGRAPPRADSGEMAHQKKLAAIAAGFNILSVSNCHGTRPLQTLEQQQEVESTQVAAESSGVPPSPGCTTFEQLWCELHDTMVPIRGHAFIQLRRMLLEGRAEVWQHRDQLLEACHSAIQDEDSYVYLSAIQALAVLVDRDSDHLLPWLAEQLSLEKLSVEARLNLGEVLLRVTKNFVPITQEILACLRGLIRDPADLVCHAAVLALGCIIKGMGQKIFKVMPHEVKVIYRELKHLYATTSDSVTKIQAQVAIEELSAATQELLRSQPRMEKRIQILDLYNASGS
;
A
#
# COMPACT_ATOMS: atom_id res chain seq x y z
N MET A 1 49.96 -48.40 -17.75
CA MET A 1 50.05 -47.16 -16.95
C MET A 1 50.03 -46.01 -17.95
N SER A 2 49.09 -45.09 -18.03
CA SER A 2 48.06 -44.64 -17.09
C SER A 2 46.89 -44.01 -17.88
N ARG A 3 45.66 -44.27 -17.44
CA ARG A 3 44.43 -43.58 -17.86
C ARG A 3 44.41 -42.19 -17.20
N SER A 4 44.09 -41.14 -17.95
CA SER A 4 43.75 -39.83 -17.40
C SER A 4 42.25 -39.61 -17.53
N THR A 5 41.54 -39.75 -16.41
CA THR A 5 40.13 -39.40 -16.23
C THR A 5 40.03 -37.91 -15.87
N SER A 6 39.42 -37.10 -16.73
CA SER A 6 39.01 -35.73 -16.40
C SER A 6 37.60 -35.78 -15.80
N ILE A 7 37.49 -35.48 -14.51
CA ILE A 7 36.23 -35.39 -13.78
C ILE A 7 35.68 -33.98 -14.01
N ALA A 8 34.53 -33.90 -14.71
CA ALA A 8 33.75 -32.69 -14.84
C ALA A 8 33.18 -32.30 -13.47
N SER A 9 33.60 -31.15 -12.96
CA SER A 9 33.09 -30.52 -11.74
C SER A 9 31.62 -30.10 -11.96
N GLY A 10 30.70 -30.82 -11.32
CA GLY A 10 29.29 -30.43 -11.22
C GLY A 10 29.17 -29.18 -10.35
N ARG A 11 28.87 -28.04 -10.98
CA ARG A 11 28.53 -26.79 -10.31
C ARG A 11 27.15 -26.94 -9.67
N ALA A 12 27.10 -27.05 -8.34
CA ALA A 12 25.87 -26.99 -7.57
C ALA A 12 25.12 -25.65 -7.83
N PRO A 13 23.78 -25.63 -7.82
CA PRO A 13 23.02 -24.39 -7.96
C PRO A 13 23.34 -23.45 -6.79
N PRO A 14 23.29 -22.11 -6.99
CA PRO A 14 23.57 -21.16 -5.92
C PRO A 14 22.53 -21.37 -4.80
N ARG A 15 23.02 -21.55 -3.57
CA ARG A 15 22.16 -21.56 -2.39
C ARG A 15 21.45 -20.20 -2.33
N ALA A 16 20.15 -20.19 -2.60
CA ALA A 16 19.31 -19.03 -2.32
C ALA A 16 19.54 -18.68 -0.85
N ASP A 17 19.98 -17.44 -0.60
CA ASP A 17 20.34 -16.99 0.73
C ASP A 17 19.08 -17.02 1.61
N SER A 18 19.18 -17.62 2.80
CA SER A 18 18.02 -17.87 3.66
C SER A 18 17.24 -16.58 4.00
N GLY A 19 17.93 -15.44 4.05
CA GLY A 19 17.34 -14.12 4.25
C GLY A 19 16.55 -13.60 3.04
N GLU A 20 17.00 -13.86 1.82
CA GLU A 20 16.29 -13.45 0.59
C GLU A 20 14.93 -14.17 0.48
N MET A 21 14.89 -15.45 0.85
CA MET A 21 13.65 -16.22 0.89
C MET A 21 12.69 -15.72 1.98
N ALA A 22 13.20 -15.29 3.14
CA ALA A 22 12.39 -14.71 4.21
C ALA A 22 11.76 -13.36 3.79
N HIS A 23 12.56 -12.47 3.18
CA HIS A 23 12.07 -11.19 2.66
C HIS A 23 11.01 -11.40 1.56
N GLN A 24 11.21 -12.37 0.66
CA GLN A 24 10.24 -12.67 -0.39
C GLN A 24 8.91 -13.19 0.19
N LYS A 25 8.96 -14.02 1.23
CA LYS A 25 7.75 -14.48 1.95
C LYS A 25 7.02 -13.31 2.62
N LYS A 26 7.75 -12.40 3.26
CA LYS A 26 7.18 -11.20 3.89
C LYS A 26 6.49 -10.30 2.86
N LEU A 27 7.15 -10.05 1.72
CA LEU A 27 6.56 -9.33 0.59
C LEU A 27 5.29 -10.00 0.06
N ALA A 28 5.29 -11.33 -0.08
CA ALA A 28 4.11 -12.07 -0.51
C ALA A 28 2.97 -11.96 0.50
N ALA A 29 3.26 -12.02 1.81
CA ALA A 29 2.27 -11.85 2.87
C ALA A 29 1.67 -10.43 2.88
N ILE A 30 2.52 -9.40 2.76
CA ILE A 30 2.08 -8.01 2.62
C ILE A 30 1.19 -7.88 1.37
N ALA A 31 1.67 -8.33 0.20
CA ALA A 31 0.93 -8.25 -1.05
C ALA A 31 -0.45 -8.94 -0.94
N ALA A 32 -0.52 -10.13 -0.34
CA ALA A 32 -1.77 -10.84 -0.08
C ALA A 32 -2.71 -10.04 0.83
N GLY A 33 -2.21 -9.48 1.93
CA GLY A 33 -3.00 -8.66 2.87
C GLY A 33 -3.58 -7.39 2.25
N PHE A 34 -2.96 -6.87 1.19
CA PHE A 34 -3.44 -5.70 0.44
C PHE A 34 -4.07 -6.03 -0.92
N ASN A 35 -4.30 -7.31 -1.23
CA ASN A 35 -4.82 -7.78 -2.53
C ASN A 35 -4.03 -7.24 -3.74
N ILE A 36 -2.71 -7.12 -3.58
CA ILE A 36 -1.77 -6.71 -4.63
C ILE A 36 -1.29 -7.99 -5.32
N LEU A 37 -1.38 -8.04 -6.66
CA LEU A 37 -0.82 -9.15 -7.43
C LEU A 37 0.71 -9.17 -7.25
N SER A 38 1.22 -10.15 -6.51
CA SER A 38 2.66 -10.40 -6.43
C SER A 38 3.21 -10.65 -7.83
N VAL A 39 4.24 -9.91 -8.23
CA VAL A 39 5.03 -10.20 -9.44
C VAL A 39 5.86 -11.45 -9.13
N SER A 40 5.19 -12.60 -9.12
CA SER A 40 5.88 -13.88 -9.04
C SER A 40 6.39 -14.21 -10.43
N ASN A 41 7.72 -14.33 -10.51
CA ASN A 41 8.48 -14.74 -11.68
C ASN A 41 7.76 -15.84 -12.47
N CYS A 42 7.79 -15.70 -13.79
CA CYS A 42 7.17 -16.56 -14.78
C CYS A 42 7.59 -18.04 -14.68
N HIS A 43 6.97 -18.82 -13.80
CA HIS A 43 6.72 -20.24 -14.00
C HIS A 43 5.39 -20.60 -13.33
N GLY A 44 4.49 -21.14 -14.15
CA GLY A 44 3.10 -21.39 -13.77
C GLY A 44 3.00 -22.30 -12.56
N THR A 45 2.27 -21.83 -11.56
CA THR A 45 1.37 -22.65 -10.74
C THR A 45 0.38 -21.70 -10.10
N ARG A 46 -0.90 -21.86 -10.46
CA ARG A 46 -2.03 -21.24 -9.75
C ARG A 46 -1.99 -21.73 -8.30
N PRO A 47 -2.01 -20.85 -7.28
CA PRO A 47 -2.46 -21.28 -5.97
C PRO A 47 -3.99 -21.38 -6.01
N LEU A 48 -4.47 -22.60 -5.80
CA LEU A 48 -5.85 -22.90 -5.45
C LEU A 48 -6.23 -22.19 -4.15
N GLN A 49 -7.53 -21.90 -4.04
CA GLN A 49 -8.18 -21.30 -2.90
C GLN A 49 -7.75 -21.95 -1.57
N THR A 50 -7.35 -21.11 -0.63
CA THR A 50 -7.59 -21.36 0.79
C THR A 50 -7.99 -20.03 1.38
N LEU A 51 -9.26 -19.68 1.14
CA LEU A 51 -9.98 -18.83 2.07
C LEU A 51 -10.30 -19.71 3.29
N GLU A 52 -10.29 -19.06 4.44
CA GLU A 52 -10.54 -19.56 5.80
C GLU A 52 -9.28 -19.90 6.60
N GLN A 53 -9.17 -19.17 7.73
CA GLN A 53 -8.18 -19.24 8.81
C GLN A 53 -6.94 -18.35 8.65
N GLN A 54 -7.17 -17.03 8.74
CA GLN A 54 -6.56 -16.17 9.79
C GLN A 54 -7.20 -14.78 9.72
N GLN A 55 -8.51 -14.75 9.94
CA GLN A 55 -9.26 -13.58 10.35
C GLN A 55 -9.96 -13.96 11.66
N GLU A 56 -9.15 -14.20 12.68
CA GLU A 56 -9.60 -14.38 14.06
C GLU A 56 -8.46 -13.94 14.98
N VAL A 57 -8.25 -12.62 15.05
CA VAL A 57 -7.66 -12.01 16.24
C VAL A 57 -8.62 -10.89 16.66
N GLU A 58 -9.82 -11.32 17.01
CA GLU A 58 -10.68 -10.57 17.91
C GLU A 58 -11.19 -11.58 18.96
N SER A 59 -10.95 -11.26 20.23
CA SER A 59 -11.48 -11.95 21.41
C SER A 59 -10.85 -13.30 21.80
N THR A 60 -9.58 -13.29 22.19
CA THR A 60 -9.17 -14.13 23.33
C THR A 60 -8.97 -13.22 24.53
N GLN A 61 -9.96 -13.21 25.42
CA GLN A 61 -9.80 -12.71 26.78
C GLN A 61 -8.74 -13.59 27.45
N VAL A 62 -7.48 -13.15 27.43
CA VAL A 62 -6.55 -13.55 28.46
C VAL A 62 -6.81 -12.58 29.60
N ALA A 63 -7.54 -13.07 30.60
CA ALA A 63 -7.63 -12.43 31.90
C ALA A 63 -6.21 -12.39 32.49
N ALA A 64 -5.43 -11.39 32.10
CA ALA A 64 -4.37 -10.88 32.93
C ALA A 64 -5.09 -10.07 34.00
N GLU A 65 -5.34 -10.73 35.14
CA GLU A 65 -5.69 -10.05 36.37
C GLU A 65 -4.75 -8.86 36.53
N SER A 66 -5.37 -7.69 36.61
CA SER A 66 -4.79 -6.49 37.18
C SER A 66 -4.12 -6.87 38.51
N SER A 67 -2.81 -7.11 38.49
CA SER A 67 -1.99 -6.80 39.66
C SER A 67 -2.03 -5.30 39.79
N GLY A 68 -3.04 -4.84 40.54
CA GLY A 68 -3.24 -3.46 40.89
C GLY A 68 -2.08 -3.01 41.76
N VAL A 69 -1.02 -2.54 41.11
CA VAL A 69 -0.26 -1.44 41.70
C VAL A 69 -1.10 -0.20 41.40
N PRO A 70 -1.65 0.49 42.41
CA PRO A 70 -2.39 1.71 42.17
C PRO A 70 -1.48 2.70 41.41
N PRO A 71 -2.01 3.44 40.42
CA PRO A 71 -1.24 4.49 39.76
C PRO A 71 -0.72 5.42 40.85
N SER A 72 0.60 5.63 40.86
CA SER A 72 1.24 6.60 41.72
C SER A 72 0.53 7.95 41.53
N PRO A 73 0.11 8.63 42.62
CA PRO A 73 -0.61 9.89 42.51
C PRO A 73 0.34 10.95 41.93
N GLY A 74 0.26 11.17 40.62
CA GLY A 74 1.06 12.15 39.90
C GLY A 74 1.49 11.78 38.47
N CYS A 75 1.42 10.50 38.08
CA CYS A 75 1.89 10.07 36.75
C CYS A 75 0.79 10.25 35.69
N THR A 76 1.04 10.98 34.60
CA THR A 76 0.04 11.14 33.54
C THR A 76 -0.13 9.83 32.77
N THR A 77 -1.28 9.66 32.09
CA THR A 77 -1.52 8.47 31.26
C THR A 77 -0.48 8.33 30.14
N PHE A 78 0.08 9.45 29.66
CA PHE A 78 1.19 9.43 28.71
C PHE A 78 2.53 9.01 29.34
N GLU A 79 2.87 9.49 30.53
CA GLU A 79 4.13 9.14 31.20
C GLU A 79 4.25 7.63 31.45
N GLN A 80 3.14 7.00 31.88
CA GLN A 80 3.06 5.55 32.03
C GLN A 80 3.29 4.84 30.70
N LEU A 81 2.57 5.25 29.66
CA LEU A 81 2.73 4.71 28.30
C LEU A 81 4.18 4.85 27.81
N TRP A 82 4.80 6.02 28.02
CA TRP A 82 6.15 6.31 27.57
C TRP A 82 7.19 5.40 28.24
N CYS A 83 7.02 5.10 29.53
CA CYS A 83 7.83 4.12 30.24
C CYS A 83 7.63 2.71 29.66
N GLU A 84 6.39 2.29 29.43
CA GLU A 84 6.09 0.96 28.89
C GLU A 84 6.64 0.76 27.46
N LEU A 85 6.65 1.81 26.63
CA LEU A 85 7.24 1.78 25.28
C LEU A 85 8.74 1.45 25.29
N HIS A 86 9.43 1.77 26.39
CA HIS A 86 10.87 1.55 26.56
C HIS A 86 11.18 0.44 27.58
N ASP A 87 10.19 -0.38 27.94
CA ASP A 87 10.37 -1.46 28.91
C ASP A 87 11.32 -2.55 28.37
N THR A 88 12.07 -3.20 29.27
CA THR A 88 12.96 -4.31 28.90
C THR A 88 12.20 -5.53 28.37
N MET A 89 10.96 -5.72 28.81
CA MET A 89 10.10 -6.84 28.47
C MET A 89 9.38 -6.61 27.15
N VAL A 90 9.64 -7.49 26.18
CA VAL A 90 8.99 -7.51 24.86
C VAL A 90 7.45 -7.44 24.95
N PRO A 91 6.76 -8.22 25.82
CA PRO A 91 5.31 -8.16 25.90
C PRO A 91 4.78 -6.80 26.38
N ILE A 92 5.51 -6.13 27.28
CA ILE A 92 5.13 -4.82 27.79
C ILE A 92 5.28 -3.77 26.69
N ARG A 93 6.42 -3.74 25.99
CA ARG A 93 6.63 -2.83 24.85
C ARG A 93 5.59 -3.01 23.75
N GLY A 94 5.35 -4.26 23.31
CA GLY A 94 4.38 -4.54 22.26
C GLY A 94 2.96 -4.12 22.66
N HIS A 95 2.57 -4.37 23.91
CA HIS A 95 1.29 -3.90 24.45
C HIS A 95 1.22 -2.37 24.51
N ALA A 96 2.31 -1.69 24.87
CA ALA A 96 2.38 -0.23 24.88
C ALA A 96 2.12 0.37 23.48
N PHE A 97 2.65 -0.22 22.41
CA PHE A 97 2.34 0.24 21.04
C PHE A 97 0.86 0.03 20.65
N ILE A 98 0.23 -1.04 21.12
CA ILE A 98 -1.22 -1.25 20.94
C ILE A 98 -2.02 -0.18 21.68
N GLN A 99 -1.63 0.14 22.92
CA GLN A 99 -2.24 1.21 23.71
C GLN A 99 -2.05 2.59 23.05
N LEU A 100 -0.83 2.89 22.57
CA LEU A 100 -0.50 4.10 21.83
C LEU A 100 -1.42 4.24 20.63
N ARG A 101 -1.53 3.21 19.79
CA ARG A 101 -2.43 3.20 18.64
C ARG A 101 -3.87 3.54 19.05
N ARG A 102 -4.38 2.94 20.12
CA ARG A 102 -5.74 3.22 20.61
C ARG A 102 -5.88 4.69 21.02
N MET A 103 -4.95 5.23 21.79
CA MET A 103 -4.99 6.63 22.22
C MET A 103 -4.88 7.60 21.05
N LEU A 104 -4.09 7.25 20.03
CA LEU A 104 -4.02 8.00 18.78
C LEU A 104 -5.38 7.98 18.08
N LEU A 105 -6.03 6.83 17.92
CA LEU A 105 -7.35 6.71 17.30
C LEU A 105 -8.45 7.48 18.07
N GLU A 106 -8.40 7.50 19.39
CA GLU A 106 -9.29 8.29 20.25
C GLU A 106 -9.04 9.80 20.13
N GLY A 107 -7.91 10.23 19.58
CA GLY A 107 -7.59 11.64 19.35
C GLY A 107 -7.29 12.45 20.61
N ARG A 108 -6.69 11.82 21.62
CA ARG A 108 -6.30 12.50 22.86
C ARG A 108 -5.23 13.57 22.59
N ALA A 109 -5.53 14.83 22.91
CA ALA A 109 -4.62 15.95 22.65
C ALA A 109 -3.25 15.82 23.33
N GLU A 110 -3.19 15.20 24.51
CA GLU A 110 -1.95 14.94 25.26
C GLU A 110 -0.92 14.16 24.42
N VAL A 111 -1.35 13.12 23.70
CA VAL A 111 -0.47 12.28 22.87
C VAL A 111 0.13 13.08 21.71
N TRP A 112 -0.65 14.00 21.14
CA TRP A 112 -0.22 14.83 20.02
C TRP A 112 0.83 15.87 20.40
N GLN A 113 0.90 16.29 21.66
CA GLN A 113 1.96 17.18 22.13
C GLN A 113 3.35 16.52 22.06
N HIS A 114 3.39 15.18 22.09
CA HIS A 114 4.60 14.38 22.04
C HIS A 114 4.79 13.65 20.70
N ARG A 115 4.18 14.16 19.61
CA ARG A 115 4.20 13.52 18.28
C ARG A 115 5.59 13.08 17.83
N ASP A 116 6.58 13.96 17.92
CA ASP A 116 7.93 13.68 17.42
C ASP A 116 8.66 12.60 18.23
N GLN A 117 8.42 12.58 19.55
CA GLN A 117 8.96 11.55 20.44
C GLN A 117 8.34 10.19 20.10
N LEU A 118 7.03 10.15 19.87
CA LEU A 118 6.30 8.95 19.49
C LEU A 118 6.68 8.46 18.09
N LEU A 119 6.92 9.39 17.15
CA LEU A 119 7.41 9.07 15.81
C LEU A 119 8.75 8.34 15.89
N GLU A 120 9.70 8.87 16.67
CA GLU A 120 11.01 8.24 16.88
C GLU A 120 10.89 6.88 17.58
N ALA A 121 10.03 6.77 18.60
CA ALA A 121 9.79 5.51 19.30
C ALA A 121 9.24 4.44 18.34
N CYS A 122 8.25 4.78 17.50
CA CYS A 122 7.74 3.89 16.46
C CYS A 122 8.82 3.53 15.42
N HIS A 123 9.60 4.51 14.98
CA HIS A 123 10.67 4.30 13.99
C HIS A 123 11.78 3.36 14.53
N SER A 124 12.14 3.50 15.80
CA SER A 124 13.06 2.59 16.47
C SER A 124 12.45 1.19 16.63
N ALA A 125 11.20 1.08 17.06
CA ALA A 125 10.53 -0.21 17.31
C ALA A 125 10.25 -1.01 16.04
N ILE A 126 10.14 -0.36 14.89
CA ILE A 126 10.04 -1.03 13.58
C ILE A 126 11.31 -1.83 13.23
N GLN A 127 12.43 -1.51 13.88
CA GLN A 127 13.71 -2.19 13.74
C GLN A 127 13.96 -3.21 14.86
N ASP A 128 12.97 -3.45 15.74
CA ASP A 128 13.08 -4.48 16.79
C ASP A 128 13.13 -5.88 16.14
N GLU A 129 13.89 -6.79 16.75
CA GLU A 129 14.00 -8.18 16.30
C GLU A 129 12.70 -8.95 16.56
N ASP A 130 11.92 -8.53 17.55
CA ASP A 130 10.67 -9.19 17.92
C ASP A 130 9.48 -8.71 17.10
N SER A 131 8.85 -9.65 16.40
CA SER A 131 7.67 -9.39 15.58
C SER A 131 6.48 -8.80 16.31
N TYR A 132 6.29 -9.11 17.59
CA TYR A 132 5.21 -8.54 18.37
C TYR A 132 5.40 -7.02 18.55
N VAL A 133 6.65 -6.58 18.73
CA VAL A 133 7.00 -5.16 18.89
C VAL A 133 6.92 -4.44 17.54
N TYR A 134 7.60 -4.92 16.50
CA TYR A 134 7.57 -4.20 15.23
C TYR A 134 6.18 -4.22 14.58
N LEU A 135 5.38 -5.29 14.69
CA LEU A 135 4.03 -5.32 14.11
C LEU A 135 3.09 -4.33 14.81
N SER A 136 3.15 -4.25 16.13
CA SER A 136 2.36 -3.28 16.90
C SER A 136 2.81 -1.83 16.62
N ALA A 137 4.12 -1.60 16.48
CA ALA A 137 4.68 -0.32 16.09
C ALA A 137 4.26 0.12 14.68
N ILE A 138 4.25 -0.77 13.68
CA ILE A 138 3.75 -0.47 12.31
C ILE A 138 2.29 -0.02 12.38
N GLN A 139 1.45 -0.65 13.21
CA GLN A 139 0.05 -0.26 13.35
C GLN A 139 -0.12 1.11 14.01
N ALA A 140 0.69 1.43 15.03
CA ALA A 140 0.67 2.75 15.67
C ALA A 140 1.19 3.85 14.72
N LEU A 141 2.31 3.59 14.02
CA LEU A 141 2.90 4.53 13.08
C LEU A 141 1.95 4.83 11.92
N ALA A 142 1.23 3.83 11.40
CA ALA A 142 0.23 4.05 10.36
C ALA A 142 -0.84 5.07 10.79
N VAL A 143 -1.29 5.03 12.05
CA VAL A 143 -2.28 6.01 12.57
C VAL A 143 -1.67 7.40 12.74
N LEU A 144 -0.41 7.50 13.17
CA LEU A 144 0.31 8.78 13.25
C LEU A 144 0.40 9.44 11.86
N VAL A 145 0.87 8.69 10.88
CA VAL A 145 1.06 9.19 9.50
C VAL A 145 -0.28 9.54 8.85
N ASP A 146 -1.32 8.73 9.05
CA ASP A 146 -2.67 8.99 8.50
C ASP A 146 -3.23 10.33 8.99
N ARG A 147 -2.99 10.68 10.27
CA ARG A 147 -3.50 11.93 10.87
C ARG A 147 -2.70 13.19 10.53
N ASP A 148 -1.41 13.08 10.28
CA ASP A 148 -0.54 14.19 9.85
C ASP A 148 0.13 13.85 8.50
N SER A 149 -0.72 13.54 7.52
CA SER A 149 -0.29 13.07 6.20
C SER A 149 0.55 14.10 5.45
N ASP A 150 0.28 15.40 5.65
CA ASP A 150 0.96 16.49 4.94
C ASP A 150 2.46 16.55 5.24
N HIS A 151 2.85 16.29 6.49
CA HIS A 151 4.25 16.33 6.92
C HIS A 151 4.89 14.94 6.97
N LEU A 152 4.14 13.91 7.41
CA LEU A 152 4.71 12.60 7.69
C LEU A 152 4.78 11.67 6.47
N LEU A 153 3.97 11.86 5.42
CA LEU A 153 4.14 11.09 4.18
C LEU A 153 5.45 11.43 3.43
N PRO A 154 5.82 12.71 3.25
CA PRO A 154 7.14 13.06 2.71
C PRO A 154 8.28 12.47 3.55
N TRP A 155 8.19 12.56 4.88
CA TRP A 155 9.17 11.97 5.79
C TRP A 155 9.26 10.45 5.60
N LEU A 156 8.13 9.74 5.55
CA LEU A 156 8.10 8.28 5.36
C LEU A 156 8.73 7.87 4.02
N ALA A 157 8.47 8.62 2.96
CA ALA A 157 9.07 8.40 1.63
C ALA A 157 10.59 8.62 1.63
N GLU A 158 11.07 9.62 2.36
CA GLU A 158 12.50 9.86 2.57
C GLU A 158 13.13 8.70 3.34
N GLN A 159 12.54 8.25 4.45
CA GLN A 159 13.06 7.13 5.26
C GLN A 159 13.17 5.84 4.44
N LEU A 160 12.20 5.55 3.57
CA LEU A 160 12.23 4.39 2.68
C LEU A 160 13.42 4.39 1.70
N SER A 161 13.92 5.58 1.38
CA SER A 161 15.03 5.79 0.44
C SER A 161 16.40 5.76 1.12
N LEU A 162 16.46 5.75 2.46
CA LEU A 162 17.72 5.73 3.20
C LEU A 162 18.36 4.33 3.17
N GLU A 163 19.55 4.22 2.57
CA GLU A 163 20.32 2.98 2.53
C GLU A 163 20.81 2.50 3.91
N LYS A 164 20.83 3.40 4.90
CA LYS A 164 21.25 3.09 6.28
C LYS A 164 20.27 2.15 6.99
N LEU A 165 18.99 2.14 6.61
CA LEU A 165 18.01 1.23 7.20
C LEU A 165 18.18 -0.19 6.65
N SER A 166 18.00 -1.17 7.54
CA SER A 166 17.98 -2.58 7.13
C SER A 166 16.89 -2.82 6.07
N VAL A 167 17.06 -3.86 5.26
CA VAL A 167 16.04 -4.26 4.27
C VAL A 167 14.72 -4.53 4.97
N GLU A 168 14.75 -5.21 6.12
CA GLU A 168 13.58 -5.50 6.93
C GLU A 168 12.86 -4.23 7.42
N ALA A 169 13.60 -3.25 7.93
CA ALA A 169 13.04 -1.98 8.38
C ALA A 169 12.36 -1.23 7.22
N ARG A 170 13.00 -1.20 6.04
CA ARG A 170 12.41 -0.61 4.83
C ARG A 170 11.16 -1.36 4.37
N LEU A 171 11.11 -2.69 4.48
CA LEU A 171 9.90 -3.47 4.21
C LEU A 171 8.77 -3.13 5.19
N ASN A 172 9.10 -3.01 6.48
CA ASN A 172 8.14 -2.61 7.52
C ASN A 172 7.58 -1.20 7.27
N LEU A 173 8.43 -0.22 6.93
CA LEU A 173 7.99 1.12 6.53
C LEU A 173 7.15 1.09 5.23
N GLY A 174 7.46 0.18 4.31
CA GLY A 174 6.66 -0.04 3.09
C GLY A 174 5.25 -0.52 3.43
N GLU A 175 5.12 -1.38 4.44
CA GLU A 175 3.82 -1.79 4.98
C GLU A 175 3.05 -0.63 5.61
N VAL A 176 3.73 0.25 6.37
CA VAL A 176 3.12 1.50 6.88
C VAL A 176 2.56 2.33 5.73
N LEU A 177 3.35 2.55 4.67
CA LEU A 177 2.93 3.33 3.51
C LEU A 177 1.70 2.72 2.83
N LEU A 178 1.67 1.40 2.67
CA LEU A 178 0.51 0.70 2.11
C LEU A 178 -0.74 0.84 2.98
N ARG A 179 -0.59 0.80 4.31
CA ARG A 179 -1.71 1.00 5.25
C ARG A 179 -2.31 2.39 5.13
N VAL A 180 -1.47 3.43 5.16
CA VAL A 180 -1.92 4.82 5.05
C VAL A 180 -2.59 5.05 3.69
N THR A 181 -1.98 4.54 2.62
CA THR A 181 -2.49 4.78 1.26
C THR A 181 -3.79 4.04 0.94
N LYS A 182 -4.14 3.00 1.69
CA LYS A 182 -5.41 2.26 1.54
C LYS A 182 -6.63 3.17 1.80
N ASN A 183 -6.51 4.15 2.69
CA ASN A 183 -7.60 5.07 3.01
C ASN A 183 -7.90 6.04 1.84
N PHE A 184 -6.97 6.27 0.92
CA PHE A 184 -7.19 7.18 -0.20
C PHE A 184 -8.22 6.66 -1.21
N VAL A 185 -8.34 5.35 -1.38
CA VAL A 185 -9.27 4.76 -2.36
C VAL A 185 -10.74 5.09 -2.05
N PRO A 186 -11.29 4.77 -0.87
CA PRO A 186 -12.69 5.10 -0.56
C PRO A 186 -12.93 6.61 -0.56
N ILE A 187 -11.99 7.42 -0.03
CA ILE A 187 -12.10 8.89 -0.07
C ILE A 187 -12.22 9.38 -1.51
N THR A 188 -11.40 8.84 -2.42
CA THR A 188 -11.45 9.23 -3.83
C THR A 188 -12.78 8.82 -4.48
N GLN A 189 -13.33 7.65 -4.13
CA GLN A 189 -14.65 7.22 -4.65
C GLN A 189 -15.77 8.14 -4.18
N GLU A 190 -15.79 8.54 -2.91
CA GLU A 190 -16.77 9.49 -2.36
C GLU A 190 -16.65 10.87 -3.02
N ILE A 191 -15.42 11.38 -3.19
CA ILE A 191 -15.17 12.63 -3.92
C ILE A 191 -15.73 12.54 -5.34
N LEU A 192 -15.48 11.44 -6.05
CA LEU A 192 -15.99 11.25 -7.41
C LEU A 192 -17.51 11.16 -7.44
N ALA A 193 -18.13 10.42 -6.52
CA ALA A 193 -19.58 10.35 -6.42
C ALA A 193 -20.21 11.74 -6.18
N CYS A 194 -19.60 12.54 -5.30
CA CYS A 194 -20.01 13.91 -5.04
C CYS A 194 -19.88 14.79 -6.30
N LEU A 195 -18.71 14.82 -6.93
CA LEU A 195 -18.46 15.60 -8.14
C LEU A 195 -19.42 15.24 -9.28
N ARG A 196 -19.72 13.94 -9.45
CA ARG A 196 -20.68 13.46 -10.45
C ARG A 196 -22.11 13.95 -10.19
N GLY A 197 -22.50 14.09 -8.93
CA GLY A 197 -23.75 14.75 -8.54
C GLY A 197 -23.74 16.24 -8.93
N LEU A 198 -22.66 16.94 -8.61
CA LEU A 198 -22.50 18.38 -8.85
C LEU A 198 -22.40 18.75 -10.34
N ILE A 199 -21.99 17.83 -11.22
CA ILE A 199 -22.01 18.06 -12.68
C ILE A 199 -23.43 18.35 -13.19
N ARG A 200 -24.47 17.89 -12.48
CA ARG A 200 -25.87 18.11 -12.84
C ARG A 200 -26.50 19.28 -12.09
N ASP A 201 -25.71 20.06 -11.37
CA ASP A 201 -26.20 21.22 -10.63
C ASP A 201 -26.80 22.26 -11.60
N PRO A 202 -27.96 22.87 -11.27
CA PRO A 202 -28.58 23.88 -12.11
C PRO A 202 -27.76 25.17 -12.22
N ALA A 203 -26.84 25.44 -11.28
CA ALA A 203 -25.98 26.60 -11.33
C ALA A 203 -24.71 26.29 -12.15
N ASP A 204 -24.53 27.01 -13.26
CA ASP A 204 -23.40 26.84 -14.18
C ASP A 204 -22.04 26.92 -13.48
N LEU A 205 -21.89 27.78 -12.47
CA LEU A 205 -20.63 27.90 -11.70
C LEU A 205 -20.29 26.62 -10.92
N VAL A 206 -21.28 25.96 -10.35
CA VAL A 206 -21.09 24.73 -9.56
C VAL A 206 -20.76 23.58 -10.50
N CYS A 207 -21.51 23.47 -11.61
CA CYS A 207 -21.24 22.51 -12.67
C CYS A 207 -19.81 22.65 -13.20
N HIS A 208 -19.41 23.88 -13.58
CA HIS A 208 -18.06 24.22 -14.02
C HIS A 208 -17.01 23.75 -13.01
N ALA A 209 -17.14 24.16 -11.74
CA ALA A 209 -16.17 23.78 -10.70
C ALA A 209 -16.06 22.25 -10.55
N ALA A 210 -17.18 21.54 -10.62
CA ALA A 210 -17.20 20.09 -10.55
C ALA A 210 -16.51 19.41 -11.75
N VAL A 211 -16.76 19.90 -12.97
CA VAL A 211 -16.12 19.40 -14.20
C VAL A 211 -14.61 19.67 -14.17
N LEU A 212 -14.20 20.85 -13.73
CA LEU A 212 -12.79 21.20 -13.58
C LEU A 212 -12.09 20.28 -12.58
N ALA A 213 -12.67 20.11 -11.39
CA ALA A 213 -12.14 19.23 -10.36
C ALA A 213 -12.05 17.77 -10.86
N LEU A 214 -13.08 17.28 -11.56
CA LEU A 214 -13.07 15.96 -12.16
C LEU A 214 -11.98 15.81 -13.23
N GLY A 215 -11.80 16.82 -14.08
CA GLY A 215 -10.72 16.88 -15.07
C GLY A 215 -9.33 16.83 -14.42
N CYS A 216 -9.12 17.58 -13.34
CA CYS A 216 -7.88 17.54 -12.57
C CYS A 216 -7.59 16.15 -11.98
N ILE A 217 -8.60 15.46 -11.45
CA ILE A 217 -8.46 14.09 -10.94
C ILE A 217 -8.08 13.12 -12.06
N ILE A 218 -8.78 13.17 -13.20
CA ILE A 218 -8.49 12.32 -14.36
C ILE A 218 -7.05 12.51 -14.82
N LYS A 219 -6.62 13.77 -14.96
CA LYS A 219 -5.26 14.13 -15.36
C LYS A 219 -4.22 13.64 -14.37
N GLY A 220 -4.44 13.88 -13.07
CA GLY A 220 -3.51 13.46 -12.00
C GLY A 220 -3.35 11.94 -11.92
N MET A 221 -4.42 11.18 -12.16
CA MET A 221 -4.37 9.72 -12.16
C MET A 221 -3.82 9.12 -13.45
N GLY A 222 -4.06 9.75 -14.60
CA GLY A 222 -3.69 9.23 -15.92
C GLY A 222 -4.18 7.80 -16.13
N GLN A 223 -3.34 6.93 -16.71
CA GLN A 223 -3.72 5.52 -16.95
C GLN A 223 -3.96 4.69 -15.68
N LYS A 224 -3.56 5.17 -14.49
CA LYS A 224 -3.78 4.45 -13.24
C LYS A 224 -5.26 4.43 -12.85
N ILE A 225 -6.06 5.36 -13.37
CA ILE A 225 -7.51 5.42 -13.11
C ILE A 225 -8.23 4.11 -13.48
N PHE A 226 -7.77 3.42 -14.54
CA PHE A 226 -8.31 2.13 -14.99
C PHE A 226 -8.00 0.96 -14.04
N LYS A 227 -6.98 1.09 -13.19
CA LYS A 227 -6.64 0.10 -12.17
C LYS A 227 -7.30 0.41 -10.83
N VAL A 228 -7.32 1.69 -10.45
CA VAL A 228 -7.81 2.14 -9.14
C VAL A 228 -9.35 2.18 -9.10
N MET A 229 -10.00 2.57 -10.19
CA MET A 229 -11.45 2.79 -10.24
C MET A 229 -12.07 2.43 -11.59
N PRO A 230 -11.93 1.17 -12.05
CA PRO A 230 -12.40 0.74 -13.37
C PRO A 230 -13.90 1.00 -13.61
N HIS A 231 -14.71 0.91 -12.55
CA HIS A 231 -16.15 1.11 -12.63
C HIS A 231 -16.55 2.58 -12.90
N GLU A 232 -15.78 3.55 -12.41
CA GLU A 232 -16.10 4.97 -12.53
C GLU A 232 -15.77 5.52 -13.92
N VAL A 233 -14.71 5.03 -14.56
CA VAL A 233 -14.19 5.60 -15.82
C VAL A 233 -15.26 5.69 -16.91
N LYS A 234 -16.00 4.61 -17.13
CA LYS A 234 -17.06 4.56 -18.17
C LYS A 234 -18.21 5.50 -17.84
N VAL A 235 -18.52 5.67 -16.56
CA VAL A 235 -19.62 6.52 -16.11
C VAL A 235 -19.25 7.99 -16.28
N ILE A 236 -18.07 8.37 -15.80
CA ILE A 236 -17.48 9.70 -15.97
C ILE A 236 -17.44 10.11 -17.45
N TYR A 237 -16.93 9.24 -18.33
CA TYR A 237 -16.90 9.53 -19.77
C TYR A 237 -18.29 9.82 -20.35
N ARG A 238 -19.29 9.02 -19.97
CA ARG A 238 -20.67 9.20 -20.45
C ARG A 238 -21.28 10.51 -19.94
N GLU A 239 -21.06 10.83 -18.67
CA GLU A 239 -21.56 12.07 -18.06
C GLU A 239 -20.92 13.31 -18.70
N LEU A 240 -19.60 13.32 -18.89
CA LEU A 240 -18.90 14.40 -19.58
C LEU A 240 -19.36 14.57 -21.03
N LYS A 241 -19.53 13.47 -21.76
CA LYS A 241 -20.00 13.52 -23.15
C LYS A 241 -21.43 14.03 -23.26
N HIS A 242 -22.30 13.63 -22.34
CA HIS A 242 -23.66 14.14 -22.25
C HIS A 242 -23.64 15.64 -21.93
N LEU A 243 -22.85 16.07 -20.94
CA LEU A 243 -22.72 17.47 -20.56
C LEU A 243 -22.23 18.33 -21.75
N TYR A 244 -21.19 17.90 -22.46
CA TYR A 244 -20.68 18.59 -23.64
C TYR A 244 -21.75 18.81 -24.73
N ALA A 245 -22.65 17.84 -24.90
CA ALA A 245 -23.72 17.91 -25.89
C ALA A 245 -24.91 18.77 -25.45
N THR A 246 -25.14 18.91 -24.14
CA THR A 246 -26.37 19.50 -23.60
C THR A 246 -26.17 20.88 -22.97
N THR A 247 -24.96 21.21 -22.52
CA THR A 247 -24.69 22.50 -21.89
C THR A 247 -24.70 23.64 -22.90
N SER A 248 -25.36 24.74 -22.52
CA SER A 248 -25.32 26.02 -23.25
C SER A 248 -24.10 26.86 -22.89
N ASP A 249 -23.48 26.63 -21.72
CA ASP A 249 -22.32 27.40 -21.28
C ASP A 249 -21.05 27.00 -22.04
N SER A 250 -20.45 27.99 -22.70
CA SER A 250 -19.22 27.81 -23.46
C SER A 250 -18.04 27.37 -22.60
N VAL A 251 -17.95 27.82 -21.34
CA VAL A 251 -16.81 27.52 -20.47
C VAL A 251 -16.88 26.07 -19.99
N THR A 252 -18.04 25.66 -19.48
CA THR A 252 -18.34 24.28 -19.09
C THR A 252 -18.13 23.32 -20.27
N LYS A 253 -18.52 23.73 -21.48
CA LYS A 253 -18.31 22.93 -22.70
C LYS A 253 -16.83 22.71 -23.00
N ILE A 254 -16.01 23.76 -22.91
CA ILE A 254 -14.55 23.67 -23.09
C ILE A 254 -13.95 22.76 -22.02
N GLN A 255 -14.36 22.89 -20.76
CA GLN A 255 -13.84 22.07 -19.68
C GLN A 255 -14.23 20.60 -19.80
N ALA A 256 -15.47 20.31 -20.21
CA ALA A 256 -15.91 18.96 -20.50
C ALA A 256 -15.07 18.35 -21.63
N GLN A 257 -14.79 19.13 -22.68
CA GLN A 257 -13.92 18.71 -23.79
C GLN A 257 -12.51 18.37 -23.30
N VAL A 258 -11.89 19.25 -22.50
CA VAL A 258 -10.55 19.01 -21.93
C VAL A 258 -10.54 17.74 -21.08
N ALA A 259 -11.53 17.55 -20.21
CA ALA A 259 -11.62 16.35 -19.37
C ALA A 259 -11.79 15.06 -20.21
N ILE A 260 -12.54 15.10 -21.30
CA ILE A 260 -12.69 13.98 -22.26
C ILE A 260 -11.36 13.67 -22.96
N GLU A 261 -10.60 14.70 -23.35
CA GLU A 261 -9.30 14.56 -23.99
C GLU A 261 -8.27 13.94 -23.05
N GLU A 262 -8.21 14.39 -21.79
CA GLU A 262 -7.35 13.80 -20.75
C GLU A 262 -7.67 12.31 -20.55
N LEU A 263 -8.95 11.94 -20.51
CA LEU A 263 -9.35 10.54 -20.38
C LEU A 263 -8.99 9.71 -21.62
N SER A 264 -9.10 10.31 -22.80
CA SER A 264 -8.70 9.69 -24.07
C SER A 264 -7.20 9.48 -24.14
N ALA A 265 -6.41 10.46 -23.70
CA ALA A 265 -4.95 10.35 -23.59
C ALA A 265 -4.54 9.23 -22.63
N ALA A 266 -5.16 9.17 -21.44
CA ALA A 266 -4.96 8.08 -20.48
C ALA A 266 -5.33 6.70 -21.07
N THR A 267 -6.40 6.62 -21.86
CA THR A 267 -6.81 5.37 -22.54
C THR A 267 -5.76 4.94 -23.57
N GLN A 268 -5.27 5.88 -24.39
CA GLN A 268 -4.24 5.58 -25.39
C GLN A 268 -2.94 5.11 -24.74
N GLU A 269 -2.53 5.75 -23.64
CA GLU A 269 -1.34 5.35 -22.90
C GLU A 269 -1.46 3.94 -22.32
N LEU A 270 -2.64 3.59 -21.79
CA LEU A 270 -2.93 2.23 -21.32
C LEU A 270 -2.82 1.20 -22.45
N LEU A 271 -3.36 1.52 -23.63
CA LEU A 271 -3.33 0.63 -24.79
C LEU A 271 -1.91 0.45 -25.34
N ARG A 272 -1.08 1.50 -25.32
CA ARG A 272 0.34 1.43 -25.71
C ARG A 272 1.18 0.64 -24.72
N SER A 273 0.84 0.72 -23.43
CA SER A 273 1.55 0.05 -22.34
C SER A 273 1.33 -1.47 -22.29
N GLN A 274 0.40 -2.04 -23.07
CA GLN A 274 0.24 -3.49 -23.14
C GLN A 274 1.31 -4.12 -24.05
N PRO A 275 2.00 -5.20 -23.60
CA PRO A 275 3.03 -5.85 -24.42
C PRO A 275 2.42 -6.41 -25.71
N ARG A 276 2.97 -6.02 -26.87
CA ARG A 276 2.66 -6.65 -28.16
C ARG A 276 3.02 -8.13 -28.05
N MET A 277 2.01 -9.01 -28.07
CA MET A 277 2.27 -10.44 -28.21
C MET A 277 2.81 -10.73 -29.61
N GLU A 278 4.12 -10.64 -29.80
CA GLU A 278 4.77 -11.22 -30.97
C GLU A 278 4.85 -12.74 -30.76
N LYS A 279 3.94 -13.48 -31.39
CA LYS A 279 4.06 -14.93 -31.47
C LYS A 279 5.31 -15.26 -32.28
N ARG A 280 6.42 -15.61 -31.61
CA ARG A 280 7.55 -16.28 -32.24
C ARG A 280 7.12 -17.70 -32.61
N ILE A 281 6.69 -17.88 -33.85
CA ILE A 281 6.57 -19.20 -34.46
C ILE A 281 8.00 -19.68 -34.72
N GLN A 282 8.52 -20.58 -33.89
CA GLN A 282 9.72 -21.34 -34.21
C GLN A 282 9.27 -22.61 -34.91
N ILE A 283 9.69 -22.79 -36.17
CA ILE A 283 9.55 -24.07 -36.86
C ILE A 283 10.55 -25.01 -36.19
N LEU A 284 10.06 -26.02 -35.48
CA LEU A 284 10.88 -27.15 -35.06
C LEU A 284 11.21 -27.93 -36.32
N ASP A 285 12.41 -27.71 -36.86
CA ASP A 285 12.97 -28.57 -37.89
C ASP A 285 13.09 -29.98 -37.29
N LEU A 286 12.15 -30.85 -37.68
CA LEU A 286 12.23 -32.27 -37.40
C LEU A 286 13.44 -32.81 -38.15
N TYR A 287 14.54 -32.96 -37.44
CA TYR A 287 15.77 -33.53 -37.99
C TYR A 287 15.49 -34.95 -38.48
N ASN A 288 15.55 -35.12 -39.80
CA ASN A 288 15.53 -36.40 -40.49
C ASN A 288 16.66 -37.28 -39.93
N ALA A 289 16.29 -38.31 -39.17
CA ALA A 289 17.19 -39.42 -38.90
C ALA A 289 17.22 -40.33 -40.13
N SER A 290 18.10 -40.01 -41.08
CA SER A 290 18.47 -40.92 -42.17
C SER A 290 19.95 -40.76 -42.52
N GLY A 291 20.72 -41.82 -42.25
CA GLY A 291 22.13 -42.03 -42.62
C GLY A 291 23.09 -41.65 -41.48
N SER A 292 23.92 -42.53 -40.94
CA SER A 292 24.49 -43.81 -41.42
C SER A 292 24.93 -44.66 -40.25
#